data_AF-A0A351SFQ0-F1
#
_entry.id   AF-A0A351SFQ0-F1
#
_cell.length_a   1.000
_cell.length_b   1.000
_cell.length_c   1.000
_cell.angle_alpha   90.00
_cell.angle_beta   90.00
_cell.angle_gamma   90.00
#
_symmetry.space_group_name_H-M   'P 1'
#
loop_
_entity.id
_entity.type
_entity.pdbx_description
1 polymer ?
#
loop_
_entity_poly.entity_id
_entity_poly.type
_entity_poly.pdbx_seq_one_letter_code
_entity_poly.pdbx_strand_id
1 'polypeptide(L)'
;MSMLDGEVIVCGQSAGPAVELVIYGDEFYARYETQTGYTVVYDTQLGRYSYAKLLNGAFISSGVHINKPAPLGIRRHLKENPEVRNQKFQRRYAELRPPESQRLSHEALTLGPEDGLLSGRRLTEGHVTGLTLLVNFDDVRTNISGEDVNEMLNGQDYQRNGNFCSAREYFELVSTGKLTYTNYVVGPLQLSKRRSHYINNLLVEEALDLARVALQAEGKSLSDFDSRGEGVIDALNILYAGRTQYSGNLWPHNSVTTLFRDGVKTHFYLLTSAGREPVDLSIGTFCHENGHLLCRFPDMYDYGNRDGDGEKSQGIGQFCLMGSGNHNDQGRIPSPVCGYLRDLVGWVDNTVWLNRVESATAKHADYSTVHKYPTNMINEYFIVENRSKMGLDSGLPDSGLAV
;
A
#
# COMPACT_ATOMS: atom_id res chain seq x y z
N MET A 1 0.26 3.46 0.40
CA MET A 1 0.61 2.74 -0.84
C MET A 1 1.97 3.17 -1.28
N SER A 2 2.89 2.21 -1.37
CA SER A 2 4.29 2.43 -1.74
C SER A 2 4.52 3.23 -3.02
N MET A 3 5.69 3.84 -3.07
CA MET A 3 6.16 4.56 -4.24
C MET A 3 6.46 3.63 -5.42
N LEU A 4 6.02 4.08 -6.58
CA LEU A 4 6.19 3.52 -7.92
C LEU A 4 7.35 4.23 -8.64
N ASP A 5 8.33 3.47 -9.12
CA ASP A 5 9.52 3.98 -9.79
C ASP A 5 9.76 3.32 -11.16
N GLY A 6 8.81 3.52 -12.07
CA GLY A 6 8.96 3.13 -13.47
C GLY A 6 8.29 1.81 -13.83
N GLU A 7 7.32 1.37 -13.04
CA GLU A 7 6.53 0.18 -13.35
C GLU A 7 5.68 0.42 -14.60
N VAL A 8 5.58 -0.63 -15.43
CA VAL A 8 4.69 -0.62 -16.60
C VAL A 8 3.30 -1.05 -16.18
N ILE A 9 2.33 -0.15 -16.37
CA ILE A 9 0.93 -0.34 -16.06
C ILE A 9 0.07 -0.24 -17.32
N VAL A 10 -1.10 -0.87 -17.31
CA VAL A 10 -2.08 -0.74 -18.40
C VAL A 10 -3.24 0.10 -17.92
N CYS A 11 -3.42 1.25 -18.57
CA CYS A 11 -4.42 2.22 -18.22
C CYS A 11 -5.62 2.13 -19.17
N GLY A 12 -6.82 2.03 -18.60
CA GLY A 12 -8.07 2.04 -19.35
C GLY A 12 -8.37 3.41 -19.97
N GLN A 13 -9.10 3.42 -21.08
CA GLN A 13 -9.62 4.62 -21.72
C GLN A 13 -11.14 4.49 -21.88
N SER A 14 -11.89 5.55 -21.60
CA SER A 14 -13.33 5.54 -21.89
C SER A 14 -13.60 5.61 -23.39
N ALA A 15 -12.65 6.10 -24.17
CA ALA A 15 -12.67 6.15 -25.64
C ALA A 15 -11.42 5.49 -26.24
N GLY A 16 -11.49 4.18 -26.47
CA GLY A 16 -10.44 3.39 -27.13
C GLY A 16 -9.96 2.20 -26.30
N PRO A 17 -9.04 1.38 -26.84
CA PRO A 17 -8.45 0.27 -26.10
C PRO A 17 -7.60 0.77 -24.93
N ALA A 18 -7.28 -0.08 -23.97
CA ALA A 18 -6.32 0.28 -22.92
C ALA A 18 -4.92 0.50 -23.50
N VAL A 19 -4.07 1.25 -22.77
CA VAL A 19 -2.71 1.63 -23.20
C VAL A 19 -1.68 1.29 -22.13
N GLU A 20 -0.48 0.89 -22.54
CA GLU A 20 0.65 0.66 -21.64
C GLU A 20 1.41 1.97 -21.37
N LEU A 21 1.57 2.29 -20.09
CA LEU A 21 2.25 3.49 -19.61
C LEU A 21 3.24 3.11 -18.50
N VAL A 22 4.28 3.90 -18.37
CA VAL A 22 5.24 3.86 -17.26
C VAL A 22 4.77 4.88 -16.21
N ILE A 23 4.60 4.45 -14.96
CA ILE A 23 4.16 5.31 -13.86
C ILE A 23 5.32 5.63 -12.91
N TYR A 24 5.35 6.86 -12.41
CA TYR A 24 6.28 7.31 -11.37
C TYR A 24 5.53 8.12 -10.33
N GLY A 25 5.67 7.77 -9.05
CA GLY A 25 5.08 8.52 -7.95
C GLY A 25 4.41 7.64 -6.90
N ASP A 26 3.39 8.15 -6.24
CA ASP A 26 2.69 7.51 -5.13
C ASP A 26 1.19 7.86 -5.17
N GLU A 27 0.39 7.40 -4.21
CA GLU A 27 -1.06 7.64 -4.14
C GLU A 27 -1.45 9.11 -4.00
N PHE A 28 -0.50 9.98 -3.65
CA PHE A 28 -0.72 11.42 -3.49
C PHE A 28 -0.37 12.20 -4.77
N TYR A 29 0.62 11.71 -5.52
CA TYR A 29 1.00 12.25 -6.83
C TYR A 29 1.74 11.23 -7.69
N ALA A 30 1.27 11.02 -8.92
CA ALA A 30 2.09 10.38 -9.97
C ALA A 30 2.05 11.11 -11.30
N ARG A 31 3.08 10.83 -12.09
CA ARG A 31 3.15 11.13 -13.53
C ARG A 31 3.17 9.84 -14.33
N TYR A 32 2.72 9.96 -15.58
CA TYR A 32 2.61 8.86 -16.51
C TYR A 32 3.41 9.19 -17.76
N GLU A 33 4.13 8.21 -18.28
CA GLU A 33 4.91 8.33 -19.49
C GLU A 33 4.60 7.18 -20.46
N THR A 34 4.72 7.41 -21.76
CA THR A 34 4.83 6.31 -22.73
C THR A 34 6.13 5.54 -22.49
N GLN A 35 6.23 4.30 -22.97
CA GLN A 35 7.48 3.52 -22.90
C GLN A 35 8.69 4.20 -23.58
N THR A 36 8.45 5.21 -24.42
CA THR A 36 9.51 6.00 -25.06
C THR A 36 9.85 7.30 -24.31
N GLY A 37 9.27 7.51 -23.12
CA GLY A 37 9.59 8.63 -22.21
C GLY A 37 8.78 9.91 -22.44
N TYR A 38 7.75 9.91 -23.27
CA TYR A 38 6.87 11.08 -23.38
C TYR A 38 5.82 11.11 -22.28
N THR A 39 5.76 12.20 -21.50
CA THR A 39 4.73 12.40 -20.47
C THR A 39 3.34 12.53 -21.08
N VAL A 40 2.36 11.93 -20.41
CA VAL A 40 0.95 11.88 -20.86
C VAL A 40 0.00 12.28 -19.74
N VAL A 41 -1.19 12.74 -20.12
CA VAL A 41 -2.30 13.00 -19.20
C VAL A 41 -3.58 12.40 -19.75
N TYR A 42 -4.48 12.01 -18.86
CA TYR A 42 -5.82 11.58 -19.25
C TYR A 42 -6.68 12.80 -19.60
N ASP A 43 -7.10 12.90 -20.86
CA ASP A 43 -8.00 13.95 -21.32
C ASP A 43 -9.44 13.50 -21.07
N THR A 44 -10.09 14.10 -20.07
CA THR A 44 -11.46 13.73 -19.68
C THR A 44 -12.50 14.09 -20.72
N GLN A 45 -12.23 15.09 -21.58
CA GLN A 45 -13.15 15.46 -22.67
C GLN A 45 -13.04 14.48 -23.84
N LEU A 46 -11.82 14.05 -24.16
CA LEU A 46 -11.58 13.04 -25.20
C LEU A 46 -11.75 11.60 -24.73
N GLY A 47 -11.79 11.37 -23.42
CA GLY A 47 -11.90 10.05 -22.81
C GLY A 47 -10.67 9.16 -23.00
N ARG A 48 -9.47 9.74 -23.17
CA ARG A 48 -8.27 9.01 -23.58
C ARG A 48 -6.97 9.73 -23.20
N TYR A 49 -5.87 8.99 -23.13
CA TYR A 49 -4.55 9.55 -22.85
C TYR A 49 -4.01 10.34 -24.05
N SER A 50 -3.53 11.55 -23.76
CA SER A 50 -2.91 12.45 -24.74
C SER A 50 -1.54 12.88 -24.25
N TYR A 51 -0.65 13.28 -25.18
CA TYR A 51 0.64 13.85 -24.79
C TYR A 51 0.43 15.07 -23.89
N ALA A 52 1.24 15.19 -22.84
CA ALA A 52 1.19 16.31 -21.91
C ALA A 52 2.01 17.49 -22.44
N LYS A 53 1.53 18.70 -22.17
CA LYS A 53 2.29 19.96 -22.28
C LYS A 53 2.25 20.67 -20.94
N LEU A 54 3.15 21.62 -20.73
CA LEU A 54 3.13 22.48 -19.56
C LEU A 54 2.43 23.80 -19.88
N LEU A 55 1.49 24.19 -19.03
CA LEU A 55 0.92 25.53 -18.97
C LEU A 55 1.02 26.00 -17.52
N ASN A 56 1.73 27.10 -17.28
CA ASN A 56 2.00 27.62 -15.93
C ASN A 56 2.56 26.56 -14.97
N GLY A 57 3.46 25.69 -15.46
CA GLY A 57 4.07 24.63 -14.67
C GLY A 57 3.18 23.41 -14.41
N ALA A 58 1.92 23.42 -14.83
CA ALA A 58 0.99 22.29 -14.70
C ALA A 58 0.87 21.49 -16.01
N PHE A 59 0.68 20.18 -15.91
CA PHE A 59 0.36 19.36 -17.07
C PHE A 59 -1.04 19.68 -17.61
N ILE A 60 -1.10 19.85 -18.92
CA ILE A 60 -2.34 19.96 -19.69
C ILE A 60 -2.31 18.99 -20.87
N SER A 61 -3.49 18.59 -21.34
CA SER A 61 -3.62 17.77 -22.54
C SER A 61 -3.19 18.57 -23.77
N SER A 62 -2.39 17.95 -24.64
CA SER A 62 -2.13 18.47 -25.98
C SER A 62 -3.27 18.24 -26.97
N GLY A 63 -4.28 17.44 -26.60
CA GLY A 63 -5.33 16.93 -27.47
C GLY A 63 -4.88 15.86 -28.48
N VAL A 64 -3.57 15.55 -28.54
CA VAL A 64 -3.02 14.55 -29.44
C VAL A 64 -2.87 13.23 -28.71
N HIS A 65 -3.63 12.24 -29.18
CA HIS A 65 -3.59 10.87 -28.66
C HIS A 65 -2.21 10.24 -28.84
N ILE A 66 -1.82 9.39 -27.88
CA ILE A 66 -0.47 8.80 -27.80
C ILE A 66 -0.16 7.79 -28.91
N ASN A 67 -1.14 7.33 -29.68
CA ASN A 67 -0.93 6.48 -30.86
C ASN A 67 -0.57 7.29 -32.11
N LYS A 68 -0.57 8.63 -32.03
CA LYS A 68 -0.12 9.52 -33.10
C LYS A 68 1.31 9.99 -32.81
N PRO A 69 2.05 10.49 -33.80
CA PRO A 69 3.35 11.11 -33.56
C PRO A 69 3.26 12.23 -32.50
N ALA A 70 4.24 12.27 -31.60
CA ALA A 70 4.33 13.29 -30.57
C ALA A 70 4.35 14.70 -31.21
N PRO A 71 3.55 15.66 -30.70
CA PRO A 71 3.58 17.04 -31.18
C PRO A 71 4.99 17.64 -31.13
N LEU A 72 5.31 18.46 -32.14
CA LEU A 72 6.57 19.20 -32.20
C LEU A 72 6.78 20.03 -30.92
N GLY A 73 8.00 19.98 -30.37
CA GLY A 73 8.42 20.77 -29.20
C GLY A 73 8.14 20.12 -27.84
N ILE A 74 7.45 18.97 -27.76
CA ILE A 74 7.28 18.23 -26.51
C ILE A 74 8.57 17.46 -26.19
N ARG A 75 9.16 17.74 -25.02
CA ARG A 75 10.33 17.02 -24.51
C ARG A 75 9.89 15.74 -23.78
N ARG A 76 10.79 14.75 -23.74
CA ARG A 76 10.62 13.56 -22.90
C ARG A 76 10.83 13.90 -21.42
N HIS A 77 10.27 13.09 -20.54
CA HIS A 77 10.38 13.19 -19.09
C HIS A 77 9.98 14.57 -18.55
N LEU A 78 8.93 15.16 -19.16
CA LEU A 78 8.35 16.40 -18.66
C LEU A 78 7.86 16.17 -17.23
N LYS A 79 8.25 17.07 -16.34
CA LYS A 79 7.81 17.14 -14.94
C LYS A 79 7.03 18.44 -14.73
N GLU A 80 6.02 18.40 -13.87
CA GLU A 80 5.39 19.65 -13.41
C GLU A 80 6.40 20.47 -12.61
N ASN A 81 6.13 21.77 -12.52
CA ASN A 81 6.85 22.62 -11.58
C ASN A 81 6.68 22.03 -10.15
N PRO A 82 7.75 21.98 -9.35
CA PRO A 82 7.70 21.48 -7.97
C PRO A 82 6.55 22.05 -7.14
N GLU A 83 6.23 23.35 -7.28
CA GLU A 83 5.15 23.99 -6.54
C GLU A 83 3.78 23.41 -6.91
N VAL A 84 3.50 23.23 -8.20
CA VAL A 84 2.23 22.65 -8.70
C VAL A 84 2.10 21.20 -8.24
N ARG A 85 3.19 20.44 -8.36
CA ARG A 85 3.26 19.05 -7.90
C ARG A 85 2.96 18.97 -6.41
N ASN A 86 3.63 19.79 -5.60
CA ASN A 86 3.47 19.79 -4.14
C ASN A 86 2.05 20.24 -3.74
N GLN A 87 1.46 21.22 -4.41
CA GLN A 87 0.06 21.59 -4.17
C GLN A 87 -0.91 20.44 -4.44
N LYS A 88 -0.73 19.69 -5.54
CA LYS A 88 -1.55 18.51 -5.84
C LYS A 88 -1.36 17.41 -4.80
N PHE A 89 -0.10 17.15 -4.44
CA PHE A 89 0.26 16.21 -3.39
C PHE A 89 -0.43 16.56 -2.07
N GLN A 90 -0.24 17.78 -1.57
CA GLN A 90 -0.76 18.22 -0.27
C GLN A 90 -2.28 18.17 -0.22
N ARG A 91 -2.95 18.56 -1.32
CA ARG A 91 -4.41 18.43 -1.42
C ARG A 91 -4.84 16.96 -1.28
N ARG A 92 -4.22 16.05 -2.03
CA ARG A 92 -4.58 14.62 -1.97
C ARG A 92 -4.22 13.98 -0.64
N TYR A 93 -3.08 14.36 -0.07
CA TYR A 93 -2.61 13.91 1.24
C TYR A 93 -3.60 14.30 2.35
N ALA A 94 -4.06 15.55 2.35
CA ALA A 94 -5.07 16.04 3.30
C ALA A 94 -6.48 15.44 3.09
N GLU A 95 -6.81 14.99 1.87
CA GLU A 95 -8.06 14.26 1.61
C GLU A 95 -8.02 12.83 2.18
N LEU A 96 -6.88 12.14 2.01
CA LEU A 96 -6.74 10.73 2.39
C LEU A 96 -6.45 10.51 3.87
N ARG A 97 -5.70 11.42 4.50
CA ARG A 97 -5.45 11.39 5.94
C ARG A 97 -6.40 12.38 6.62
N PRO A 98 -7.21 11.96 7.60
CA PRO A 98 -7.95 12.92 8.39
C PRO A 98 -6.96 13.92 8.99
N PRO A 99 -7.28 15.22 9.05
CA PRO A 99 -6.42 16.16 9.75
C PRO A 99 -6.29 15.65 11.18
N GLU A 100 -5.09 15.17 11.54
CA GLU A 100 -4.71 15.09 12.94
C GLU A 100 -4.97 16.48 13.49
N SER A 101 -5.78 16.57 14.56
CA SER A 101 -5.96 17.81 15.29
C SER A 101 -4.58 18.44 15.46
N GLN A 102 -4.36 19.60 14.84
CA GLN A 102 -3.08 20.29 14.80
C GLN A 102 -2.60 20.52 16.22
N ARG A 103 -1.87 19.56 16.78
CA ARG A 103 -0.91 19.83 17.83
C ARG A 103 0.34 20.23 17.09
N LEU A 104 0.49 21.53 16.91
CA LEU A 104 1.76 22.17 16.65
C LEU A 104 2.70 21.78 17.80
N SER A 105 3.44 20.68 17.68
CA SER A 105 4.59 20.47 18.55
C SER A 105 5.84 20.87 17.77
N HIS A 106 6.45 21.96 18.23
CA HIS A 106 7.87 22.27 17.97
C HIS A 106 8.76 21.28 18.73
N GLU A 107 8.40 19.99 18.73
CA GLU A 107 9.15 18.94 19.38
C GLU A 107 10.03 18.27 18.33
N ALA A 108 11.24 17.88 18.74
CA ALA A 108 12.18 17.20 17.87
C ALA A 108 11.49 16.00 17.19
N LEU A 109 11.31 16.10 15.87
CA LEU A 109 10.65 15.12 14.99
C LEU A 109 11.39 13.77 14.89
N THR A 110 12.38 13.55 15.76
CA THR A 110 13.19 12.33 15.84
C THR A 110 12.41 11.19 16.51
N LEU A 111 11.44 11.51 17.38
CA LEU A 111 10.47 10.58 17.96
C LEU A 111 9.12 11.31 18.02
N GLY A 112 8.21 10.97 17.10
CA GLY A 112 6.82 11.45 17.22
C GLY A 112 6.17 10.98 18.53
N PRO A 113 4.95 11.43 18.86
CA PRO A 113 4.28 11.05 20.12
C PRO A 113 4.09 9.53 20.31
N GLU A 114 4.22 8.74 19.24
CA GLU A 114 4.14 7.28 19.23
C GLU A 114 5.48 6.62 18.81
N ASP A 115 6.61 7.20 19.22
CA ASP A 115 7.97 6.67 19.00
C ASP A 115 8.35 6.39 17.52
N GLY A 116 7.67 7.07 16.59
CA GLY A 116 7.85 6.90 15.14
C GLY A 116 6.75 6.11 14.42
N LEU A 117 5.79 5.53 15.16
CA LEU A 117 4.58 4.94 14.57
C LEU A 117 3.52 6.00 14.24
N LEU A 118 2.56 5.63 13.39
CA LEU A 118 1.37 6.45 13.14
C LEU A 118 0.45 6.41 14.36
N SER A 119 -0.25 7.52 14.63
CA SER A 119 -1.23 7.57 15.72
C SER A 119 -2.39 6.60 15.50
N GLY A 120 -2.96 6.06 16.59
CA GLY A 120 -4.18 5.25 16.55
C GLY A 120 -4.05 3.85 17.15
N ARG A 121 -5.08 3.04 16.91
CA ARG A 121 -5.21 1.68 17.46
C ARG A 121 -4.15 0.74 16.87
N ARG A 122 -3.49 -0.03 17.73
CA ARG A 122 -2.50 -1.05 17.35
C ARG A 122 -3.05 -2.45 17.62
N LEU A 123 -2.85 -3.33 16.65
CA LEU A 123 -3.27 -4.73 16.61
C LEU A 123 -2.04 -5.58 16.25
N THR A 124 -1.04 -5.54 17.12
CA THR A 124 0.30 -6.10 16.86
C THR A 124 0.48 -7.50 17.44
N GLU A 125 -0.50 -8.03 18.17
CA GLU A 125 -0.42 -9.35 18.78
C GLU A 125 -1.80 -10.02 18.87
N GLY A 126 -1.81 -11.34 19.09
CA GLY A 126 -3.01 -12.14 19.24
C GLY A 126 -3.63 -12.53 17.90
N HIS A 127 -4.92 -12.88 17.95
CA HIS A 127 -5.69 -13.30 16.78
C HIS A 127 -6.55 -12.14 16.29
N VAL A 128 -6.31 -11.71 15.06
CA VAL A 128 -7.05 -10.63 14.41
C VAL A 128 -7.68 -11.17 13.13
N THR A 129 -8.97 -10.91 12.93
CA THR A 129 -9.68 -11.31 11.71
C THR A 129 -10.12 -10.07 10.96
N GLY A 130 -9.50 -9.79 9.81
CA GLY A 130 -9.92 -8.75 8.89
C GLY A 130 -11.17 -9.14 8.11
N LEU A 131 -11.97 -8.15 7.72
CA LEU A 131 -13.07 -8.32 6.79
C LEU A 131 -12.60 -7.94 5.39
N THR A 132 -12.52 -8.90 4.48
CA THR A 132 -12.13 -8.66 3.08
C THR A 132 -13.34 -8.76 2.17
N LEU A 133 -13.61 -7.70 1.41
CA LEU A 133 -14.73 -7.60 0.49
C LEU A 133 -14.22 -7.67 -0.95
N LEU A 134 -14.60 -8.71 -1.69
CA LEU A 134 -14.37 -8.80 -3.12
C LEU A 134 -15.57 -8.17 -3.85
N VAL A 135 -15.36 -7.16 -4.70
CA VAL A 135 -16.45 -6.39 -5.32
C VAL A 135 -16.36 -6.33 -6.85
N ASN A 136 -17.51 -6.47 -7.50
CA ASN A 136 -17.73 -6.24 -8.92
C ASN A 136 -18.35 -4.86 -9.15
N PHE A 137 -18.09 -4.28 -10.33
CA PHE A 137 -18.82 -3.14 -10.85
C PHE A 137 -19.92 -3.58 -11.81
N ASP A 138 -20.85 -2.69 -12.17
CA ASP A 138 -21.91 -2.98 -13.15
C ASP A 138 -21.34 -3.42 -14.51
N ASP A 139 -20.22 -2.82 -14.92
CA ASP A 139 -19.56 -3.03 -16.23
C ASP A 139 -18.27 -3.88 -16.17
N VAL A 140 -17.76 -4.19 -14.98
CA VAL A 140 -16.52 -4.96 -14.80
C VAL A 140 -16.72 -6.02 -13.73
N ARG A 141 -16.59 -7.29 -14.11
CA ARG A 141 -16.73 -8.45 -13.23
C ARG A 141 -15.43 -9.22 -13.14
N THR A 142 -15.13 -9.74 -11.96
CA THR A 142 -13.99 -10.62 -11.73
C THR A 142 -14.37 -12.06 -12.02
N ASN A 143 -13.40 -12.85 -12.49
CA ASN A 143 -13.48 -14.31 -12.48
C ASN A 143 -12.66 -14.93 -11.34
N ILE A 144 -12.00 -14.10 -10.53
CA ILE A 144 -11.36 -14.49 -9.29
C ILE A 144 -12.46 -14.81 -8.29
N SER A 145 -12.45 -16.03 -7.76
CA SER A 145 -13.42 -16.46 -6.77
C SER A 145 -13.08 -15.93 -5.37
N GLY A 146 -14.08 -15.93 -4.47
CA GLY A 146 -13.82 -15.69 -3.05
C GLY A 146 -12.80 -16.68 -2.47
N GLU A 147 -12.77 -17.92 -2.97
CA GLU A 147 -11.79 -18.93 -2.54
C GLU A 147 -10.37 -18.60 -3.01
N ASP A 148 -10.18 -18.13 -4.25
CA ASP A 148 -8.84 -17.72 -4.72
C ASP A 148 -8.24 -16.62 -3.81
N VAL A 149 -9.08 -15.67 -3.38
CA VAL A 149 -8.69 -14.62 -2.42
C VAL A 149 -8.48 -15.21 -1.03
N ASN A 150 -9.35 -16.12 -0.57
CA ASN A 150 -9.22 -16.78 0.72
C ASN A 150 -7.90 -17.57 0.84
N GLU A 151 -7.55 -18.35 -0.18
CA GLU A 151 -6.27 -19.07 -0.25
C GLU A 151 -5.09 -18.10 -0.21
N MET A 152 -5.13 -17.00 -0.98
CA MET A 152 -4.06 -15.97 -0.96
C MET A 152 -3.88 -15.33 0.42
N LEU A 153 -4.97 -15.12 1.15
CA LEU A 153 -4.93 -14.41 2.43
C LEU A 153 -4.70 -15.32 3.62
N ASN A 154 -5.21 -16.56 3.60
CA ASN A 154 -5.28 -17.45 4.76
C ASN A 154 -4.65 -18.82 4.53
N GLY A 155 -4.33 -19.17 3.28
CA GLY A 155 -3.87 -20.50 2.90
C GLY A 155 -2.62 -20.90 3.66
N GLN A 156 -2.53 -22.19 3.98
CA GLN A 156 -1.33 -22.80 4.51
C GLN A 156 -0.43 -23.23 3.35
N ASP A 157 0.87 -22.98 3.47
CA ASP A 157 1.90 -23.24 2.47
C ASP A 157 1.54 -22.65 1.09
N TYR A 158 0.91 -21.46 1.07
CA TYR A 158 0.36 -20.87 -0.15
C TYR A 158 1.48 -20.40 -1.09
N GLN A 159 1.64 -21.07 -2.23
CA GLN A 159 2.65 -20.72 -3.26
C GLN A 159 2.05 -20.46 -4.65
N ARG A 160 0.72 -20.36 -4.74
CA ARG A 160 0.03 -20.18 -6.01
C ARG A 160 0.37 -18.83 -6.61
N ASN A 161 0.40 -18.77 -7.94
CA ASN A 161 0.77 -17.59 -8.71
C ASN A 161 2.16 -17.05 -8.39
N GLY A 162 3.08 -17.89 -7.86
CA GLY A 162 4.43 -17.48 -7.52
C GLY A 162 4.55 -16.65 -6.24
N ASN A 163 3.47 -16.51 -5.46
CA ASN A 163 3.58 -15.94 -4.11
C ASN A 163 4.47 -16.82 -3.25
N PHE A 164 5.24 -16.21 -2.34
CA PHE A 164 6.10 -16.98 -1.43
C PHE A 164 5.30 -17.68 -0.32
N CYS A 165 4.26 -17.01 0.19
CA CYS A 165 3.38 -17.47 1.26
C CYS A 165 2.03 -16.74 1.18
N SER A 166 1.08 -17.08 2.06
CA SER A 166 -0.14 -16.29 2.22
C SER A 166 0.10 -15.03 3.05
N ALA A 167 -0.84 -14.07 3.01
CA ALA A 167 -0.75 -12.87 3.84
C ALA A 167 -0.71 -13.22 5.34
N ARG A 168 -1.48 -14.22 5.78
CA ARG A 168 -1.45 -14.76 7.14
C ARG A 168 -0.04 -15.22 7.52
N GLU A 169 0.54 -16.10 6.71
CA GLU A 169 1.87 -16.66 6.95
C GLU A 169 2.95 -15.57 6.95
N TYR A 170 2.82 -14.57 6.07
CA TYR A 170 3.71 -13.41 6.06
C TYR A 170 3.73 -12.72 7.44
N PHE A 171 2.57 -12.35 7.98
CA PHE A 171 2.48 -11.68 9.27
C PHE A 171 2.90 -12.59 10.42
N GLU A 172 2.54 -13.87 10.40
CA GLU A 172 3.00 -14.85 11.40
C GLU A 172 4.53 -14.96 11.41
N LEU A 173 5.18 -15.00 10.24
CA LEU A 173 6.65 -15.06 10.12
C LEU A 173 7.33 -13.80 10.67
N VAL A 174 6.95 -12.62 10.17
CA VAL A 174 7.65 -11.36 10.53
C VAL A 174 7.34 -10.89 11.95
N SER A 175 6.22 -11.35 12.53
CA SER A 175 5.85 -11.10 13.93
C SER A 175 6.32 -12.19 14.89
N THR A 176 7.07 -13.19 14.41
CA THR A 176 7.56 -14.32 15.22
C THR A 176 6.44 -15.07 15.94
N GLY A 177 5.29 -15.21 15.29
CA GLY A 177 4.09 -15.87 15.81
C GLY A 177 3.31 -15.04 16.84
N LYS A 178 3.67 -13.77 17.08
CA LYS A 178 2.94 -12.90 18.01
C LYS A 178 1.61 -12.44 17.43
N LEU A 179 1.52 -12.24 16.13
CA LEU A 179 0.30 -11.85 15.42
C LEU A 179 -0.16 -12.95 14.46
N THR A 180 -1.37 -13.45 14.68
CA THR A 180 -2.10 -14.31 13.75
C THR A 180 -3.16 -13.46 13.05
N TYR A 181 -2.85 -12.99 11.84
CA TYR A 181 -3.77 -12.19 11.04
C TYR A 181 -4.45 -13.04 9.96
N THR A 182 -5.76 -13.22 10.11
CA THR A 182 -6.60 -13.93 9.12
C THR A 182 -7.62 -12.98 8.51
N ASN A 183 -8.28 -13.40 7.44
CA ASN A 183 -9.30 -12.62 6.76
C ASN A 183 -10.55 -13.45 6.45
N TYR A 184 -11.72 -12.88 6.71
CA TYR A 184 -12.97 -13.45 6.20
C TYR A 184 -13.33 -12.79 4.88
N VAL A 185 -13.42 -13.59 3.82
CA VAL A 185 -13.69 -13.09 2.46
C VAL A 185 -15.18 -13.13 2.18
N VAL A 186 -15.75 -11.99 1.82
CA VAL A 186 -17.14 -11.85 1.39
C VAL A 186 -17.17 -11.39 -0.07
N GLY A 187 -17.91 -12.09 -0.92
CA GLY A 187 -18.14 -11.73 -2.31
C GLY A 187 -17.79 -12.82 -3.32
N PRO A 188 -17.82 -12.52 -4.63
CA PRO A 188 -17.94 -11.17 -5.20
C PRO A 188 -19.29 -10.49 -4.94
N LEU A 189 -19.27 -9.28 -4.37
CA LEU A 189 -20.44 -8.42 -4.16
C LEU A 189 -20.66 -7.53 -5.39
N GLN A 190 -21.91 -7.38 -5.84
CA GLN A 190 -22.21 -6.58 -7.04
C GLN A 190 -22.56 -5.14 -6.68
N LEU A 191 -21.66 -4.19 -6.98
CA LEU A 191 -21.95 -2.76 -6.88
C LEU A 191 -22.93 -2.32 -7.97
N SER A 192 -23.69 -1.26 -7.68
CA SER A 192 -24.82 -0.79 -8.50
C SER A 192 -24.44 0.13 -9.66
N LYS A 193 -23.21 0.67 -9.67
CA LYS A 193 -22.73 1.59 -10.71
C LYS A 193 -21.55 1.01 -11.48
N ARG A 194 -21.27 1.65 -12.62
CA ARG A 194 -20.10 1.37 -13.44
C ARG A 194 -18.83 1.82 -12.74
N ARG A 195 -17.69 1.19 -13.05
CA ARG A 195 -16.39 1.50 -12.45
C ARG A 195 -16.02 2.99 -12.56
N SER A 196 -16.37 3.64 -13.67
CA SER A 196 -16.11 5.07 -13.88
C SER A 196 -16.78 5.99 -12.86
N HIS A 197 -17.91 5.57 -12.27
CA HIS A 197 -18.58 6.32 -11.20
C HIS A 197 -17.70 6.35 -9.95
N TYR A 198 -17.12 5.22 -9.58
CA TYR A 198 -16.33 5.07 -8.35
C TYR A 198 -14.93 5.67 -8.43
N ILE A 199 -14.48 6.11 -9.62
CA ILE A 199 -13.28 6.96 -9.72
C ILE A 199 -13.48 8.26 -8.92
N ASN A 200 -14.71 8.80 -8.89
CA ASN A 200 -15.01 10.07 -8.22
C ASN A 200 -15.89 9.89 -6.97
N ASN A 201 -16.31 8.67 -6.63
CA ASN A 201 -17.20 8.39 -5.51
C ASN A 201 -16.69 7.16 -4.75
N LEU A 202 -16.57 7.28 -3.42
CA LEU A 202 -16.02 6.19 -2.61
C LEU A 202 -17.01 5.02 -2.53
N LEU A 203 -16.52 3.79 -2.73
CA LEU A 203 -17.37 2.59 -2.76
C LEU A 203 -17.57 1.91 -1.39
N VAL A 204 -16.90 2.39 -0.34
CA VAL A 204 -16.82 1.70 0.96
C VAL A 204 -18.18 1.50 1.60
N GLU A 205 -19.06 2.52 1.59
CA GLU A 205 -20.38 2.42 2.21
C GLU A 205 -21.27 1.37 1.51
N GLU A 206 -21.35 1.42 0.18
CA GLU A 206 -22.13 0.46 -0.60
C GLU A 206 -21.59 -0.97 -0.46
N ALA A 207 -20.26 -1.14 -0.50
CA ALA A 207 -19.62 -2.44 -0.32
C ALA A 207 -19.90 -3.01 1.08
N LEU A 208 -19.80 -2.19 2.13
CA LEU A 208 -20.07 -2.60 3.51
C LEU A 208 -21.54 -2.99 3.70
N ASP A 209 -22.47 -2.23 3.14
CA ASP A 209 -23.91 -2.53 3.25
C ASP A 209 -24.28 -3.84 2.55
N LEU A 210 -23.68 -4.12 1.39
CA LEU A 210 -23.83 -5.42 0.70
C LEU A 210 -23.21 -6.56 1.52
N ALA A 211 -22.01 -6.36 2.06
CA ALA A 211 -21.31 -7.35 2.88
C ALA A 211 -22.11 -7.71 4.14
N ARG A 212 -22.71 -6.72 4.78
CA ARG A 212 -23.55 -6.90 5.98
C ARG A 212 -24.72 -7.84 5.72
N VAL A 213 -25.40 -7.69 4.58
CA VAL A 213 -26.49 -8.59 4.18
C VAL A 213 -25.98 -10.02 3.94
N ALA A 214 -24.83 -10.16 3.26
CA ALA A 214 -24.22 -11.47 3.02
C ALA A 214 -23.80 -12.18 4.32
N LEU A 215 -23.17 -11.46 5.25
CA LEU A 215 -22.78 -11.97 6.57
C LEU A 215 -23.99 -12.44 7.37
N GLN A 216 -25.07 -11.65 7.38
CA GLN A 216 -26.31 -12.02 8.09
C GLN A 216 -26.92 -13.32 7.56
N ALA A 217 -26.84 -13.57 6.25
CA ALA A 217 -27.32 -14.81 5.65
C ALA A 217 -26.51 -16.04 6.10
N GLU A 218 -25.28 -15.83 6.57
CA GLU A 218 -24.38 -16.86 7.11
C GLU A 218 -24.41 -16.93 8.65
N GLY A 219 -25.28 -16.15 9.30
CA GLY A 219 -25.34 -16.07 10.77
C GLY A 219 -24.17 -15.31 11.40
N LYS A 220 -23.47 -14.50 10.62
CA LYS A 220 -22.36 -13.64 11.05
C LYS A 220 -22.78 -12.18 11.14
N SER A 221 -21.97 -11.38 11.80
CA SER A 221 -22.18 -9.94 11.91
C SER A 221 -20.86 -9.18 11.86
N LEU A 222 -20.93 -7.85 11.73
CA LEU A 222 -19.73 -7.01 11.70
C LEU A 222 -18.95 -7.03 13.02
N SER A 223 -19.57 -7.39 14.16
CA SER A 223 -18.86 -7.51 15.44
C SER A 223 -17.92 -8.71 15.50
N ASP A 224 -18.04 -9.67 14.58
CA ASP A 224 -17.13 -10.82 14.50
C ASP A 224 -15.70 -10.40 14.08
N PHE A 225 -15.54 -9.16 13.61
CA PHE A 225 -14.28 -8.56 13.15
C PHE A 225 -13.76 -7.46 14.09
N ASP A 226 -14.19 -7.48 15.35
CA ASP A 226 -13.71 -6.59 16.42
C ASP A 226 -13.10 -7.45 17.55
N SER A 227 -11.83 -7.85 17.35
CA SER A 227 -11.11 -8.74 18.27
C SER A 227 -10.95 -8.16 19.69
N ARG A 228 -11.12 -6.85 19.88
CA ARG A 228 -10.98 -6.18 21.19
C ARG A 228 -12.31 -5.80 21.82
N GLY A 229 -13.44 -5.98 21.13
CA GLY A 229 -14.78 -5.63 21.64
C GLY A 229 -14.96 -4.13 21.90
N GLU A 230 -14.28 -3.28 21.14
CA GLU A 230 -14.28 -1.82 21.32
C GLU A 230 -15.31 -1.09 20.43
N GLY A 231 -16.13 -1.85 19.70
CA GLY A 231 -17.10 -1.35 18.74
C GLY A 231 -16.46 -0.91 17.42
N VAL A 232 -15.27 -1.43 17.05
CA VAL A 232 -14.53 -1.03 15.84
C VAL A 232 -14.06 -2.24 15.05
N ILE A 233 -14.38 -2.28 13.75
CA ILE A 233 -13.84 -3.31 12.86
C ILE A 233 -12.31 -3.16 12.76
N ASP A 234 -11.60 -4.26 12.99
CA ASP A 234 -10.14 -4.31 13.09
C ASP A 234 -9.43 -3.89 11.81
N ALA A 235 -9.82 -4.49 10.69
CA ALA A 235 -9.29 -4.22 9.37
C ALA A 235 -10.37 -4.45 8.32
N LEU A 236 -10.70 -3.42 7.53
CA LEU A 236 -11.60 -3.53 6.39
C LEU A 236 -10.79 -3.46 5.10
N ASN A 237 -10.78 -4.54 4.32
CA ASN A 237 -10.08 -4.63 3.06
C ASN A 237 -11.10 -4.73 1.92
N ILE A 238 -10.95 -3.96 0.86
CA ILE A 238 -11.82 -4.04 -0.31
C ILE A 238 -10.97 -4.27 -1.56
N LEU A 239 -11.23 -5.40 -2.22
CA LEU A 239 -10.62 -5.81 -3.47
C LEU A 239 -11.63 -5.64 -4.60
N TYR A 240 -11.39 -4.72 -5.52
CA TYR A 240 -12.29 -4.50 -6.65
C TYR A 240 -11.88 -5.26 -7.92
N ALA A 241 -12.87 -5.62 -8.73
CA ALA A 241 -12.68 -6.37 -9.96
C ALA A 241 -11.91 -5.62 -11.06
N GLY A 242 -11.06 -6.35 -11.76
CA GLY A 242 -10.28 -5.86 -12.90
C GLY A 242 -8.93 -5.28 -12.49
N ARG A 243 -8.18 -4.78 -13.47
CA ARG A 243 -6.83 -4.25 -13.24
C ARG A 243 -6.84 -3.04 -12.31
N THR A 244 -5.74 -2.87 -11.57
CA THR A 244 -5.43 -1.66 -10.80
C THR A 244 -5.68 -0.41 -11.61
N GLN A 245 -6.51 0.48 -11.05
CA GLN A 245 -6.76 1.81 -11.57
C GLN A 245 -5.90 2.78 -10.78
N TYR A 246 -5.09 3.59 -11.44
CA TYR A 246 -4.29 4.63 -10.78
C TYR A 246 -4.99 5.98 -10.97
N SER A 247 -6.25 6.07 -10.52
CA SER A 247 -7.08 7.26 -10.76
C SER A 247 -8.13 7.47 -9.69
N GLY A 248 -8.18 8.70 -9.16
CA GLY A 248 -9.20 9.13 -8.20
C GLY A 248 -9.29 8.19 -7.00
N ASN A 249 -10.51 7.87 -6.57
CA ASN A 249 -10.76 6.99 -5.44
C ASN A 249 -10.51 5.51 -5.73
N LEU A 250 -10.28 5.10 -6.99
CA LEU A 250 -9.90 3.71 -7.29
C LEU A 250 -8.38 3.50 -7.32
N TRP A 251 -7.59 4.58 -7.23
CA TRP A 251 -6.17 4.45 -6.93
C TRP A 251 -6.00 3.71 -5.61
N PRO A 252 -5.24 2.61 -5.53
CA PRO A 252 -5.12 1.90 -4.28
C PRO A 252 -4.58 2.78 -3.15
N HIS A 253 -5.22 2.72 -2.00
CA HIS A 253 -4.89 3.56 -0.86
C HIS A 253 -5.41 2.93 0.44
N ASN A 254 -4.88 3.42 1.55
CA ASN A 254 -5.57 3.37 2.84
C ASN A 254 -6.15 4.75 3.18
N SER A 255 -7.23 4.76 3.93
CA SER A 255 -7.79 5.99 4.50
C SER A 255 -8.68 5.63 5.69
N VAL A 256 -9.30 6.66 6.27
CA VAL A 256 -10.27 6.52 7.36
C VAL A 256 -11.67 6.79 6.81
N THR A 257 -12.62 5.94 7.17
CA THR A 257 -14.04 6.26 7.08
C THR A 257 -14.76 5.76 8.31
N THR A 258 -15.72 6.53 8.81
CA THR A 258 -16.50 6.19 9.99
C THR A 258 -17.95 5.96 9.60
N LEU A 259 -18.31 4.69 9.40
CA LEU A 259 -19.65 4.24 9.12
C LEU A 259 -20.12 3.41 10.31
N PHE A 260 -21.22 3.82 10.94
CA PHE A 260 -21.85 3.05 12.02
C PHE A 260 -22.88 2.10 11.43
N ARG A 261 -22.72 0.80 11.71
CA ARG A 261 -23.64 -0.27 11.32
C ARG A 261 -23.67 -1.32 12.42
N ASP A 262 -24.86 -1.77 12.80
CA ASP A 262 -25.07 -2.88 13.72
C ASP A 262 -24.25 -2.81 15.03
N GLY A 263 -24.07 -1.60 15.59
CA GLY A 263 -23.37 -1.38 16.86
C GLY A 263 -21.84 -1.30 16.78
N VAL A 264 -21.26 -1.47 15.58
CA VAL A 264 -19.83 -1.28 15.33
C VAL A 264 -19.59 -0.16 14.31
N LYS A 265 -18.38 0.39 14.30
CA LYS A 265 -17.94 1.37 13.28
C LYS A 265 -16.77 0.85 12.47
N THR A 266 -16.70 1.27 11.21
CA THR A 266 -15.45 1.23 10.45
C THR A 266 -14.46 2.26 11.00
N HIS A 267 -13.17 2.07 10.70
CA HIS A 267 -12.17 3.10 10.91
C HIS A 267 -11.19 3.14 9.73
N PHE A 268 -10.12 2.36 9.77
CA PHE A 268 -9.21 2.25 8.64
C PHE A 268 -9.76 1.27 7.61
N TYR A 269 -9.56 1.58 6.33
CA TYR A 269 -9.82 0.64 5.25
C TYR A 269 -8.69 0.65 4.22
N LEU A 270 -8.51 -0.49 3.57
CA LEU A 270 -7.75 -0.67 2.34
C LEU A 270 -8.73 -0.73 1.17
N LEU A 271 -8.42 -0.02 0.10
CA LEU A 271 -9.04 -0.22 -1.20
C LEU A 271 -7.97 -0.53 -2.25
N THR A 272 -8.05 -1.68 -2.91
CA THR A 272 -7.12 -2.07 -3.99
C THR A 272 -7.79 -2.98 -5.02
N SER A 273 -7.10 -3.27 -6.11
CA SER A 273 -7.56 -4.16 -7.18
C SER A 273 -7.30 -5.63 -6.84
N ALA A 274 -8.24 -6.51 -7.17
CA ALA A 274 -8.04 -7.96 -7.16
C ALA A 274 -7.23 -8.48 -8.37
N GLY A 275 -7.14 -7.68 -9.44
CA GLY A 275 -6.61 -8.14 -10.73
C GLY A 275 -7.72 -8.60 -11.67
N ARG A 276 -7.34 -9.11 -12.85
CA ARG A 276 -8.31 -9.63 -13.84
C ARG A 276 -8.55 -11.11 -13.68
N GLU A 277 -7.50 -11.84 -13.34
CA GLU A 277 -7.43 -13.30 -13.34
C GLU A 277 -6.76 -13.77 -12.05
N PRO A 278 -7.00 -15.00 -11.59
CA PRO A 278 -6.35 -15.52 -10.37
C PRO A 278 -4.83 -15.38 -10.39
N VAL A 279 -4.19 -15.46 -11.55
CA VAL A 279 -2.73 -15.29 -11.71
C VAL A 279 -2.21 -13.89 -11.38
N ASP A 280 -3.09 -12.88 -11.34
CA ASP A 280 -2.75 -11.50 -10.98
C ASP A 280 -2.72 -11.29 -9.45
N LEU A 281 -3.21 -12.25 -8.65
CA LEU A 281 -3.24 -12.16 -7.19
C LEU A 281 -1.84 -12.18 -6.58
N SER A 282 -1.55 -11.18 -5.75
CA SER A 282 -0.29 -11.02 -5.04
C SER A 282 -0.49 -10.40 -3.65
N ILE A 283 0.35 -10.77 -2.69
CA ILE A 283 0.17 -10.37 -1.28
C ILE A 283 0.81 -9.01 -0.95
N GLY A 284 1.76 -8.51 -1.75
CA GLY A 284 2.62 -7.41 -1.36
C GLY A 284 1.89 -6.10 -1.01
N THR A 285 1.05 -5.60 -1.92
CA THR A 285 0.23 -4.40 -1.63
C THR A 285 -0.72 -4.64 -0.46
N PHE A 286 -1.33 -5.83 -0.37
CA PHE A 286 -2.23 -6.15 0.73
C PHE A 286 -1.50 -6.12 2.08
N CYS A 287 -0.31 -6.73 2.18
CA CYS A 287 0.51 -6.75 3.39
C CYS A 287 1.00 -5.35 3.77
N HIS A 288 1.49 -4.54 2.82
CA HIS A 288 1.93 -3.16 3.08
C HIS A 288 0.82 -2.33 3.72
N GLU A 289 -0.37 -2.38 3.13
CA GLU A 289 -1.51 -1.61 3.61
C GLU A 289 -2.01 -2.13 4.96
N ASN A 290 -2.02 -3.45 5.16
CA ASN A 290 -2.36 -4.02 6.46
C ASN A 290 -1.30 -3.76 7.54
N GLY A 291 -0.06 -3.49 7.18
CA GLY A 291 0.96 -2.95 8.09
C GLY A 291 0.54 -1.59 8.67
N HIS A 292 -0.06 -0.71 7.85
CA HIS A 292 -0.63 0.55 8.33
C HIS A 292 -1.90 0.34 9.18
N LEU A 293 -2.81 -0.54 8.76
CA LEU A 293 -4.08 -0.79 9.45
C LEU A 293 -3.88 -1.41 10.83
N LEU A 294 -3.02 -2.44 10.90
CA LEU A 294 -2.82 -3.25 12.11
C LEU A 294 -1.76 -2.65 13.02
N CYS A 295 -0.57 -2.40 12.47
CA CYS A 295 0.61 -2.09 13.27
C CYS A 295 0.90 -0.60 13.37
N ARG A 296 0.16 0.22 12.60
CA ARG A 296 0.40 1.66 12.47
C ARG A 296 1.82 1.97 12.01
N PHE A 297 2.41 1.11 11.19
CA PHE A 297 3.70 1.41 10.60
C PHE A 297 3.59 2.65 9.70
N PRO A 298 4.57 3.57 9.72
CA PRO A 298 4.66 4.64 8.74
C PRO A 298 5.20 4.11 7.40
N ASP A 299 5.00 4.88 6.35
CA ASP A 299 5.79 4.74 5.13
C ASP A 299 7.25 5.08 5.41
N MET A 300 8.17 4.28 4.86
CA MET A 300 9.62 4.41 5.07
C MET A 300 10.34 5.03 3.86
N TYR A 301 9.60 5.78 3.04
CA TYR A 301 10.09 6.62 1.94
C TYR A 301 9.70 8.08 2.21
N ASP A 302 10.41 9.02 1.58
CA ASP A 302 10.16 10.46 1.74
C ASP A 302 9.36 11.01 0.57
N TYR A 303 8.31 11.74 0.92
CA TYR A 303 7.42 12.43 0.00
C TYR A 303 7.96 13.77 -0.51
N GLY A 304 9.12 14.23 -0.04
CA GLY A 304 9.75 15.47 -0.49
C GLY A 304 8.96 16.72 -0.08
N ASN A 305 8.45 16.69 1.15
CA ASN A 305 7.83 17.83 1.82
C ASN A 305 8.45 18.10 3.20
N ARG A 306 9.41 17.25 3.62
CA ARG A 306 10.14 17.39 4.87
C ARG A 306 11.36 18.26 4.61
N ASP A 307 11.74 19.08 5.59
CA ASP A 307 12.94 19.92 5.56
C ASP A 307 13.01 20.98 4.43
N GLY A 308 11.88 21.28 3.78
CA GLY A 308 11.76 22.36 2.80
C GLY A 308 12.37 22.03 1.44
N ASP A 309 12.84 20.81 1.22
CA ASP A 309 13.17 20.31 -0.10
C ASP A 309 11.91 19.75 -0.79
N GLY A 310 11.96 19.71 -2.12
CA GLY A 310 10.93 19.10 -2.95
C GLY A 310 11.36 17.71 -3.43
N GLU A 311 12.33 17.06 -2.80
CA GLU A 311 12.97 15.88 -3.35
C GLU A 311 12.42 14.63 -2.68
N LYS A 312 11.82 13.74 -3.49
CA LYS A 312 11.37 12.45 -2.99
C LYS A 312 12.59 11.56 -2.78
N SER A 313 12.60 10.80 -1.69
CA SER A 313 13.61 9.78 -1.42
C SER A 313 12.95 8.40 -1.36
N GLN A 314 13.62 7.39 -1.88
CA GLN A 314 13.22 5.98 -1.73
C GLN A 314 13.27 5.53 -0.26
N GLY A 315 13.95 6.29 0.62
CA GLY A 315 14.21 5.90 2.00
C GLY A 315 14.85 4.52 2.05
N ILE A 316 14.20 3.56 2.71
CA ILE A 316 14.68 2.17 2.81
C ILE A 316 14.50 1.35 1.50
N GLY A 317 13.78 1.90 0.52
CA GLY A 317 13.58 1.30 -0.80
C GLY A 317 12.99 -0.10 -0.74
N GLN A 318 13.52 -1.00 -1.57
CA GLN A 318 13.05 -2.38 -1.69
C GLN A 318 13.36 -3.25 -0.48
N PHE A 319 14.09 -2.75 0.52
CA PHE A 319 14.51 -3.52 1.69
C PHE A 319 13.49 -3.50 2.83
N CYS A 320 12.30 -2.92 2.68
CA CYS A 320 11.24 -3.04 3.68
C CYS A 320 9.88 -3.12 3.01
N LEU A 321 8.95 -3.88 3.60
CA LEU A 321 7.54 -3.85 3.22
C LEU A 321 6.99 -2.43 3.14
N MET A 322 7.33 -1.60 4.13
CA MET A 322 6.85 -0.21 4.25
C MET A 322 7.66 0.79 3.39
N GLY A 323 8.66 0.30 2.65
CA GLY A 323 9.30 1.02 1.56
C GLY A 323 8.63 0.68 0.21
N SER A 324 9.44 0.40 -0.81
CA SER A 324 9.01 -0.17 -2.09
C SER A 324 9.15 -1.70 -2.16
N GLY A 325 9.53 -2.35 -1.05
CA GLY A 325 9.76 -3.80 -0.99
C GLY A 325 8.49 -4.64 -1.12
N ASN A 326 7.31 -4.04 -1.02
CA ASN A 326 6.04 -4.68 -1.33
C ASN A 326 5.82 -4.92 -2.83
N HIS A 327 6.63 -4.33 -3.71
CA HIS A 327 6.60 -4.55 -5.16
C HIS A 327 7.61 -5.60 -5.65
N ASN A 328 8.44 -6.14 -4.74
CA ASN A 328 9.41 -7.17 -5.08
C ASN A 328 8.72 -8.39 -5.73
N ASP A 329 9.30 -8.87 -6.82
CA ASP A 329 8.73 -9.90 -7.70
C ASP A 329 7.26 -9.63 -8.08
N GLN A 330 6.95 -8.40 -8.50
CA GLN A 330 5.59 -7.98 -8.86
C GLN A 330 4.60 -8.11 -7.69
N GLY A 331 5.09 -7.98 -6.46
CA GLY A 331 4.31 -8.09 -5.22
C GLY A 331 4.09 -9.51 -4.71
N ARG A 332 4.67 -10.53 -5.36
CA ARG A 332 4.54 -11.94 -4.97
C ARG A 332 5.44 -12.31 -3.79
N ILE A 333 6.57 -11.61 -3.65
CA ILE A 333 7.57 -11.85 -2.60
C ILE A 333 7.89 -10.52 -1.91
N PRO A 334 6.94 -9.96 -1.12
CA PRO A 334 7.20 -8.72 -0.42
C PRO A 334 8.33 -8.88 0.60
N SER A 335 9.18 -7.86 0.70
CA SER A 335 10.23 -7.86 1.73
C SER A 335 9.67 -7.96 3.14
N PRO A 336 10.43 -8.52 4.09
CA PRO A 336 10.07 -8.46 5.50
C PRO A 336 10.01 -7.00 5.98
N VAL A 337 9.23 -6.77 7.03
CA VAL A 337 9.26 -5.51 7.77
C VAL A 337 10.65 -5.36 8.41
N CYS A 338 11.27 -4.18 8.25
CA CYS A 338 12.63 -3.94 8.75
C CYS A 338 12.71 -4.05 10.28
N GLY A 339 13.90 -4.34 10.79
CA GLY A 339 14.16 -4.54 12.22
C GLY A 339 13.73 -3.37 13.10
N TYR A 340 13.81 -2.14 12.59
CA TYR A 340 13.34 -0.94 13.28
C TYR A 340 11.85 -1.02 13.62
N LEU A 341 11.01 -1.30 12.62
CA LEU A 341 9.57 -1.35 12.81
C LEU A 341 9.16 -2.58 13.63
N ARG A 342 9.81 -3.73 13.42
CA ARG A 342 9.60 -4.95 14.24
C ARG A 342 9.87 -4.68 15.73
N ASP A 343 10.96 -3.98 16.03
CA ASP A 343 11.33 -3.62 17.40
C ASP A 343 10.31 -2.66 18.03
N LEU A 344 9.86 -1.63 17.30
CA LEU A 344 8.87 -0.65 17.78
C LEU A 344 7.53 -1.27 18.16
N VAL A 345 7.09 -2.33 17.48
CA VAL A 345 5.81 -3.01 17.80
C VAL A 345 5.98 -4.23 18.69
N GLY A 346 7.18 -4.46 19.24
CA GLY A 346 7.44 -5.54 20.18
C GLY A 346 7.52 -6.93 19.54
N TRP A 347 7.77 -7.03 18.23
CA TRP A 347 7.96 -8.31 17.55
C TRP A 347 9.33 -8.94 17.80
N VAL A 348 10.26 -8.18 18.35
CA VAL A 348 11.62 -8.64 18.67
C VAL A 348 11.70 -9.17 20.10
N ASP A 349 12.33 -10.32 20.29
CA ASP A 349 12.58 -10.92 21.61
C ASP A 349 14.01 -10.66 22.11
N ASN A 350 14.96 -10.48 21.18
CA ASN A 350 16.38 -10.37 21.48
C ASN A 350 17.00 -9.13 20.85
N THR A 351 17.73 -8.35 21.65
CA THR A 351 18.58 -7.25 21.15
C THR A 351 20.06 -7.58 21.36
N VAL A 352 20.83 -7.62 20.28
CA VAL A 352 22.29 -7.76 20.32
C VAL A 352 22.92 -6.38 20.22
N TRP A 353 23.60 -5.95 21.29
CA TRP A 353 24.32 -4.67 21.31
C TRP A 353 25.73 -4.84 20.73
N LEU A 354 25.90 -4.46 19.46
CA LEU A 354 27.11 -4.69 18.68
C LEU A 354 28.36 -4.01 19.27
N ASN A 355 28.21 -2.94 20.04
CA ASN A 355 29.32 -2.26 20.72
C ASN A 355 29.70 -2.90 22.07
N ARG A 356 29.05 -4.00 22.47
CA ARG A 356 29.29 -4.71 23.75
C ARG A 356 29.79 -6.15 23.56
N VAL A 357 30.04 -6.56 22.32
CA VAL A 357 30.49 -7.91 21.97
C VAL A 357 31.67 -7.83 21.02
N GLU A 358 32.58 -8.80 21.08
CA GLU A 358 33.72 -8.88 20.16
C GLU A 358 33.27 -9.30 18.74
N SER A 359 32.25 -10.15 18.66
CA SER A 359 31.65 -10.59 17.40
C SER A 359 30.18 -10.94 17.58
N ALA A 360 29.41 -10.82 16.50
CA ALA A 360 28.02 -11.22 16.44
C ALA A 360 27.74 -11.88 15.08
N THR A 361 26.77 -12.79 15.04
CA THR A 361 26.27 -13.38 13.79
C THR A 361 24.84 -12.92 13.56
N ALA A 362 24.59 -12.26 12.43
CA ALA A 362 23.24 -11.96 11.96
C ALA A 362 22.75 -13.11 11.07
N LYS A 363 21.75 -13.86 11.54
CA LYS A 363 21.17 -14.97 10.78
C LYS A 363 20.05 -14.44 9.87
N HIS A 364 19.99 -14.96 8.65
CA HIS A 364 18.87 -14.67 7.75
C HIS A 364 17.56 -15.23 8.32
N ALA A 365 16.44 -14.51 8.14
CA ALA A 365 15.11 -14.85 8.64
C ALA A 365 15.01 -15.02 10.19
N ASP A 366 15.95 -14.47 10.95
CA ASP A 366 15.86 -14.36 12.42
C ASP A 366 15.08 -13.10 12.79
N TYR A 367 13.76 -13.15 12.63
CA TYR A 367 12.88 -11.99 12.87
C TYR A 367 12.64 -11.70 14.37
N SER A 368 13.13 -12.53 15.28
CA SER A 368 13.05 -12.28 16.73
C SER A 368 14.27 -11.54 17.27
N THR A 369 15.27 -11.28 16.44
CA THR A 369 16.52 -10.62 16.84
C THR A 369 16.74 -9.31 16.08
N VAL A 370 17.26 -8.29 16.76
CA VAL A 370 17.82 -7.07 16.15
C VAL A 370 19.24 -6.82 16.65
N HIS A 371 20.12 -6.41 15.75
CA HIS A 371 21.49 -6.05 16.08
C HIS A 371 21.61 -4.52 16.07
N LYS A 372 21.82 -3.92 17.23
CA LYS A 372 21.88 -2.46 17.40
C LYS A 372 23.30 -2.00 17.72
N TYR A 373 23.75 -0.94 17.07
CA TYR A 373 24.97 -0.23 17.42
C TYR A 373 24.61 1.21 17.86
N PRO A 374 24.54 1.51 19.17
CA PRO A 374 24.29 2.85 19.64
C PRO A 374 25.52 3.72 19.41
N THR A 375 25.29 4.97 19.01
CA THR A 375 26.36 5.96 18.88
C THR A 375 26.60 6.65 20.23
N ASN A 376 27.46 7.67 20.23
CA ASN A 376 27.65 8.54 21.39
C ASN A 376 26.52 9.59 21.55
N MET A 377 25.61 9.69 20.58
CA MET A 377 24.46 10.59 20.63
C MET A 377 23.25 9.88 21.25
N ILE A 378 22.50 10.62 22.07
CA ILE A 378 21.28 10.10 22.70
C ILE A 378 20.26 9.76 21.61
N ASN A 379 19.64 8.58 21.71
CA ASN A 379 18.63 8.07 20.79
C ASN A 379 19.09 7.87 19.33
N GLU A 380 20.39 7.80 19.08
CA GLU A 380 20.94 7.49 17.75
C GLU A 380 21.62 6.12 17.78
N TYR A 381 21.28 5.29 16.79
CA TYR A 381 21.83 3.95 16.63
C TYR A 381 21.69 3.47 15.18
N PHE A 382 22.54 2.52 14.79
CA PHE A 382 22.38 1.73 13.58
C PHE A 382 21.70 0.40 13.89
N ILE A 383 20.94 -0.14 12.93
CA ILE A 383 20.40 -1.51 12.98
C ILE A 383 21.04 -2.31 11.86
N VAL A 384 21.64 -3.45 12.18
CA VAL A 384 22.22 -4.34 11.18
C VAL A 384 21.33 -5.56 10.98
N GLU A 385 20.96 -5.85 9.73
CA GLU A 385 20.16 -7.01 9.35
C GLU A 385 20.87 -7.85 8.27
N ASN A 386 20.74 -9.17 8.35
CA ASN A 386 21.16 -10.06 7.27
C ASN A 386 20.03 -10.19 6.24
N ARG A 387 20.27 -9.61 5.05
CA ARG A 387 19.36 -9.51 3.91
C ARG A 387 19.88 -10.35 2.74
N SER A 388 20.28 -11.59 3.03
CA SER A 388 20.67 -12.56 2.00
C SER A 388 19.47 -12.87 1.10
N LYS A 389 19.66 -12.95 -0.23
CA LYS A 389 18.58 -13.18 -1.21
C LYS A 389 17.97 -14.59 -1.15
N MET A 390 17.25 -14.87 -0.07
CA MET A 390 16.63 -16.14 0.26
C MET A 390 15.26 -15.87 0.89
N GLY A 391 14.33 -16.83 0.86
CA GLY A 391 13.00 -16.65 1.46
C GLY A 391 12.29 -15.36 1.02
N LEU A 392 11.77 -14.60 1.98
CA LEU A 392 11.13 -13.29 1.76
C LEU A 392 12.08 -12.20 1.20
N ASP A 393 13.39 -12.41 1.25
CA ASP A 393 14.40 -11.51 0.69
C ASP A 393 14.86 -11.94 -0.72
N SER A 394 14.32 -13.02 -1.30
CA SER A 394 14.73 -13.50 -2.62
C SER A 394 14.48 -12.48 -3.75
N GLY A 395 13.48 -11.60 -3.59
CA GLY A 395 13.14 -10.52 -4.52
C GLY A 395 13.98 -9.25 -4.39
N LEU A 396 14.92 -9.17 -3.44
CA LEU A 396 15.74 -7.96 -3.23
C LEU A 396 16.68 -7.64 -4.40
N PRO A 397 17.08 -6.37 -4.58
CA PRO A 397 18.00 -5.98 -5.64
C PRO A 397 19.44 -6.45 -5.37
N ASP A 398 19.83 -6.62 -4.10
CA ASP A 398 21.17 -7.08 -3.68
C ASP A 398 21.10 -7.98 -2.43
N SER A 399 22.22 -8.57 -2.04
CA SER A 399 22.34 -9.59 -0.97
C SER A 399 23.50 -9.26 -0.02
N GLY A 400 23.25 -9.23 1.29
CA GLY A 400 24.32 -9.03 2.27
C GLY A 400 23.84 -8.54 3.63
N LEU A 401 24.65 -7.71 4.28
CA LEU A 401 24.25 -6.99 5.49
C LEU A 401 23.69 -5.62 5.09
N ALA A 402 22.49 -5.29 5.56
CA ALA A 402 21.93 -3.94 5.53
C ALA A 402 22.20 -3.26 6.88
N VAL A 403 22.44 -1.94 6.86
CA VAL A 403 22.75 -1.10 8.03
C VAL A 403 21.80 0.10 8.08
#